data_AF-S2JUS3-F1
#
_entry.id   AF-S2JUS3-F1
#
_cell.length_a   1.000
_cell.length_b   1.000
_cell.length_c   1.000
_cell.angle_alpha   90.00
_cell.angle_beta   90.00
_cell.angle_gamma   90.00
#
_symmetry.space_group_name_H-M   'P 1'
#
loop_
_entity.id
_entity.type
_entity.pdbx_description
1 polymer ?
#
loop_
_entity_poly.entity_id
_entity_poly.type
_entity_poly.pdbx_seq_one_letter_code
_entity_poly.pdbx_strand_id
1 'polypeptide(L)' 'MYAQVVKWNDAALISQFKVNLNNQIQNELARRGDIDSLDNLISEAIDIDNKLVHGPNQRRHLQ' A
#
# COMPACT_ATOMS: atom_id res chain seq x y z
N MET A 1 -29.65 11.60 -19.04
CA MET A 1 -28.22 11.94 -19.08
C MET A 1 -27.51 10.85 -18.31
N TYR A 2 -26.96 9.84 -18.99
CA TYR A 2 -26.28 8.74 -18.31
C TYR A 2 -24.87 9.23 -17.96
N ALA A 3 -24.58 9.39 -16.67
CA ALA A 3 -23.22 9.58 -16.20
C ALA A 3 -22.44 8.31 -16.57
N GLN A 4 -21.66 8.39 -17.64
CA GLN A 4 -20.79 7.31 -18.06
C GLN A 4 -19.71 7.21 -16.97
N VAL A 5 -19.88 6.27 -16.04
CA VAL A 5 -18.88 5.96 -15.03
C VAL A 5 -17.65 5.53 -15.80
N VAL A 6 -16.66 6.43 -15.86
CA VAL A 6 -15.34 6.11 -16.40
C VAL A 6 -14.79 5.04 -15.46
N LYS A 7 -14.82 3.78 -15.91
CA LYS A 7 -14.25 2.68 -15.14
C LYS A 7 -12.74 2.93 -15.09
N TRP A 8 -12.26 3.26 -13.90
CA TRP A 8 -10.84 3.48 -13.69
C TRP A 8 -10.10 2.17 -14.02
N ASN A 9 -8.91 2.31 -14.61
CA ASN A 9 -8.07 1.15 -14.86
C ASN A 9 -7.41 0.75 -13.53
N ASP A 10 -8.05 -0.16 -12.81
CA ASP A 10 -7.61 -0.64 -11.49
C ASP A 10 -6.17 -1.16 -11.54
N ALA A 11 -5.77 -1.82 -12.63
CA ALA A 11 -4.39 -2.31 -12.78
C ALA A 11 -3.38 -1.16 -12.88
N ALA A 12 -3.71 -0.09 -13.61
CA ALA A 12 -2.87 1.10 -13.68
C ALA A 12 -2.79 1.82 -12.32
N LEU A 13 -3.90 1.90 -11.59
CA LEU A 13 -3.97 2.54 -10.28
C LEU A 13 -3.20 1.74 -9.22
N ILE A 14 -3.33 0.42 -9.21
CA ILE A 14 -2.54 -0.51 -8.38
C ILE A 14 -1.04 -0.36 -8.67
N SER A 15 -0.67 -0.32 -9.96
CA SER A 15 0.73 -0.14 -10.38
C SER A 15 1.28 1.20 -9.88
N GLN A 16 0.56 2.30 -10.12
CA GLN A 16 0.97 3.63 -9.69
C GLN A 16 1.06 3.72 -8.16
N PHE A 17 0.14 3.11 -7.43
CA PHE A 17 0.18 3.07 -5.97
C PHE A 17 1.47 2.37 -5.49
N LYS A 18 1.74 1.15 -5.97
CA LYS A 18 2.94 0.37 -5.57
C LYS A 18 4.24 1.14 -5.79
N VAL A 19 4.40 1.84 -6.92
CA VAL A 19 5.62 2.59 -7.26
C VAL A 19 5.86 3.79 -6.33
N ASN A 20 4.81 4.40 -5.77
CA ASN A 20 4.95 5.60 -4.93
C ASN A 20 5.05 5.29 -3.42
N LEU A 21 4.94 4.03 -3.02
CA LEU A 21 5.17 3.64 -1.62
C LEU A 21 6.66 3.74 -1.28
N ASN A 22 6.98 3.95 0.00
CA ASN A 22 8.37 3.89 0.44
C ASN A 22 8.93 2.46 0.29
N ASN A 23 10.25 2.33 0.18
CA ASN A 23 10.91 1.04 -0.06
C ASN A 23 10.61 -0.01 1.04
N GLN A 24 10.39 0.41 2.29
CA GLN A 24 10.11 -0.50 3.39
C GLN A 24 8.74 -1.17 3.23
N ILE A 25 7.71 -0.37 2.90
CA ILE A 25 6.36 -0.85 2.64
C ILE A 25 6.34 -1.70 1.37
N GLN A 26 7.03 -1.28 0.30
CA GLN A 26 7.13 -2.09 -0.93
C GLN A 26 7.72 -3.48 -0.67
N ASN A 27 8.82 -3.55 0.09
CA ASN A 27 9.47 -4.82 0.43
C ASN A 27 8.55 -5.74 1.25
N GLU A 28 7.81 -5.17 2.20
CA GLU A 28 6.90 -5.95 3.03
C GLU A 28 5.67 -6.42 2.23
N LEU A 29 5.11 -5.58 1.36
CA LEU A 29 4.05 -5.98 0.44
C LEU A 29 4.49 -7.12 -0.48
N ALA A 30 5.72 -7.06 -1.02
CA ALA A 30 6.27 -8.11 -1.87
C ALA A 30 6.41 -9.47 -1.14
N ARG A 31 6.55 -9.47 0.20
CA ARG A 31 6.57 -10.70 1.00
C ARG A 31 5.19 -11.31 1.23
N ARG A 32 4.11 -10.51 1.16
CA ARG A 32 2.74 -10.96 1.46
C ARG A 32 2.05 -11.65 0.27
N GLY A 33 2.59 -11.50 -0.94
CA GLY A 33 2.09 -12.14 -2.16
C GLY A 33 1.29 -11.19 -3.04
N ASP A 34 0.54 -11.76 -3.99
CA ASP A 34 -0.25 -10.97 -4.94
C ASP A 34 -1.46 -10.31 -4.26
N ILE A 35 -1.74 -9.07 -4.67
CA ILE A 35 -2.85 -8.25 -4.16
C ILE A 35 -3.72 -7.88 -5.34
N ASP A 36 -4.95 -8.39 -5.34
CA ASP A 36 -5.86 -8.38 -6.49
C ASP A 36 -6.80 -7.17 -6.54
N SER A 37 -6.86 -6.37 -5.48
CA SER A 37 -7.71 -5.18 -5.41
C SER A 37 -6.98 -3.97 -4.83
N LEU A 38 -7.38 -2.79 -5.28
CA LEU A 38 -6.85 -1.54 -4.76
C LEU A 38 -7.17 -1.36 -3.27
N ASP A 39 -8.37 -1.72 -2.84
CA ASP A 39 -8.80 -1.59 -1.44
C ASP A 39 -7.95 -2.47 -0.51
N ASN A 40 -7.63 -3.69 -0.94
CA ASN A 40 -6.73 -4.57 -0.19
C ASN A 40 -5.31 -3.99 -0.17
N LEU A 41 -4.83 -3.46 -1.30
CA LEU A 41 -3.50 -2.85 -1.38
C LEU A 41 -3.35 -1.66 -0.43
N ILE A 42 -4.35 -0.79 -0.39
CA ILE A 42 -4.39 0.37 0.51
C ILE A 42 -4.41 -0.11 1.96
N SER A 43 -5.28 -1.06 2.29
CA SER A 43 -5.43 -1.59 3.66
C SER A 43 -4.14 -2.23 4.17
N GLU A 44 -3.50 -3.05 3.34
CA GLU A 44 -2.23 -3.71 3.67
C GLU A 44 -1.10 -2.70 3.83
N ALA A 45 -1.00 -1.69 2.95
CA ALA A 45 0.00 -0.65 3.06
C ALA A 45 -0.13 0.15 4.37
N ILE A 46 -1.37 0.48 4.78
CA ILE A 46 -1.65 1.16 6.04
C ILE A 46 -1.26 0.27 7.25
N ASP A 47 -1.61 -1.02 7.23
CA ASP A 47 -1.24 -1.95 8.30
C ASP A 47 0.29 -2.06 8.46
N ILE A 48 1.01 -2.15 7.32
CA ILE A 48 2.47 -2.18 7.32
C ILE A 48 3.06 -0.88 7.88
N ASP A 49 2.58 0.27 7.42
CA ASP A 49 3.07 1.57 7.88
C ASP A 49 2.86 1.74 9.39
N ASN A 50 1.67 1.41 9.89
CA ASN A 50 1.37 1.42 11.33
C ASN A 50 2.30 0.49 12.13
N LYS A 51 2.62 -0.69 11.59
CA LYS A 51 3.57 -1.63 12.23
C LYS A 51 5.01 -1.13 12.19
N LEU A 52 5.41 -0.38 11.16
CA LEU A 52 6.73 0.22 11.08
C LEU A 52 6.87 1.40 12.06
N VAL A 53 5.85 2.27 12.13
CA VAL A 53 5.81 3.43 13.05
C VAL A 53 5.70 2.98 14.51
N HIS A 54 4.84 2.01 14.81
CA HIS A 54 4.66 1.54 16.19
C HIS A 54 5.56 0.34 16.54
N GLY A 55 6.41 -0.07 15.61
CA GLY A 55 7.30 -1.22 15.75
C GLY A 55 8.46 -0.98 16.71
N PRO A 56 9.11 -2.06 17.18
CA PRO A 56 10.24 -1.99 18.10
C PRO A 56 11.44 -1.17 17.56
N ASN A 57 11.52 -0.95 16.25
CA ASN A 57 12.57 -0.15 15.62
C ASN A 57 12.41 1.37 15.83
N GLN A 58 11.19 1.90 15.97
CA GLN A 58 11.01 3.33 16.27
C GLN A 58 11.46 3.67 17.70
N ARG A 59 11.31 2.74 18.65
CA ARG A 59 11.81 2.89 20.04
C ARG A 59 13.32 3.03 20.15
N ARG A 60 14.08 2.62 19.12
CA ARG A 60 15.55 2.70 19.09
C ARG A 60 16.07 4.04 18.54
N HIS A 61 15.24 4.82 17.85
CA HIS A 61 15.63 6.13 17.31
C HIS A 61 15.31 7.30 18.25
N LEU A 62 14.67 7.04 19.39
CA LEU A 62 14.32 8.03 20.42
C LEU A 62 15.11 7.87 21.72
N GLN A 63 16.17 7.05 21.72
CA GLN A 63 17.11 6.90 22.83
C GLN A 63 18.48 7.48 22.47
#